data_AF-A0A6V8MMD6-F1
#
_entry.id   AF-A0A6V8MMD6-F1
#
_cell.length_a   1.000
_cell.length_b   1.000
_cell.length_c   1.000
_cell.angle_alpha   90.00
_cell.angle_beta   90.00
_cell.angle_gamma   90.00
#
_symmetry.space_group_name_H-M   'P 1'
#
loop_
_entity.id
_entity.type
_entity.pdbx_description
1 polymer ?
#
loop_
_entity_poly.entity_id
_entity_poly.type
_entity_poly.pdbx_seq_one_letter_code
_entity_poly.pdbx_strand_id
1 'polypeptide(L)'
;MINVYSPKDELELSLIRGILEAEGIRYCVFNDHFGSMRVGPQIDLLNKKTIMVAPEDLERTRHIISDIVARSAPAADDSERYSLGQKIRMVVQTLFFGWFIPERKHRK
;
A
#
# COMPACT_ATOMS: atom_id res chain seq x y z
N MET A 1 -4.33 9.94 17.74
CA MET A 1 -4.30 8.77 16.82
C MET A 1 -2.90 8.68 16.21
N ILE A 2 -2.33 7.49 16.13
CA ILE A 2 -0.95 7.23 15.69
C ILE A 2 -0.98 6.32 14.47
N ASN A 3 -0.13 6.60 13.47
CA ASN A 3 0.02 5.79 12.26
C ASN A 3 0.65 4.44 12.61
N VAL A 4 0.01 3.35 12.19
CA VAL A 4 0.50 1.99 12.47
C VAL A 4 0.99 1.31 11.20
N TYR A 5 0.20 1.36 10.14
CA TYR A 5 0.47 0.59 8.93
C TYR A 5 -0.20 1.20 7.71
N SER A 6 0.46 1.10 6.55
CA SER A 6 -0.10 1.52 5.27
C SER A 6 -0.22 0.29 4.35
N PRO A 7 -1.44 -0.24 4.15
CA PRO A 7 -1.65 -1.42 3.31
C PRO A 7 -1.26 -1.17 1.85
N LYS A 8 -0.88 -2.25 1.16
CA LYS A 8 -0.51 -2.23 -0.26
C LYS A 8 -1.74 -2.30 -1.16
N ASP A 9 -2.70 -3.12 -0.78
CA ASP A 9 -3.90 -3.42 -1.57
C ASP A 9 -5.19 -3.23 -0.75
N GLU A 10 -6.31 -2.99 -1.45
CA GLU A 10 -7.63 -2.84 -0.82
C GLU A 10 -8.09 -4.13 -0.11
N LEU A 11 -7.65 -5.29 -0.60
CA LEU A 11 -7.90 -6.59 0.04
C LEU A 11 -7.21 -6.69 1.39
N GLU A 12 -5.94 -6.27 1.48
CA GLU A 12 -5.18 -6.25 2.73
C GLU A 12 -5.80 -5.27 3.72
N LEU A 13 -6.21 -4.07 3.26
CA LEU A 13 -6.94 -3.11 4.09
C LEU A 13 -8.23 -3.71 4.65
N SER A 14 -9.02 -4.37 3.81
CA SER A 14 -10.30 -4.97 4.21
C SER A 14 -10.12 -6.09 5.24
N LEU A 15 -9.06 -6.89 5.09
CA LEU A 15 -8.72 -7.97 6.02
C LEU A 15 -8.29 -7.42 7.38
N ILE A 16 -7.39 -6.43 7.39
CA ILE A 16 -6.96 -5.79 8.64
C ILE A 16 -8.15 -5.11 9.32
N ARG A 17 -9.02 -4.45 8.55
CA ARG A 17 -10.24 -3.81 9.05
C ARG A 17 -11.14 -4.79 9.82
N GLY A 18 -11.45 -5.93 9.22
CA GLY A 18 -12.29 -6.95 9.85
C GLY A 18 -11.71 -7.49 11.16
N ILE A 19 -10.39 -7.64 11.23
CA ILE A 19 -9.71 -8.12 12.45
C ILE A 19 -9.72 -7.04 13.54
N LEU A 20 -9.43 -5.79 13.21
CA LEU A 20 -9.49 -4.70 14.19
C LEU A 20 -10.90 -4.51 14.74
N GLU A 21 -11.93 -4.69 13.91
CA GLU A 21 -13.33 -4.70 14.34
C GLU A 21 -13.63 -5.88 15.26
N ALA A 22 -13.17 -7.09 14.93
CA ALA A 22 -13.35 -8.29 15.76
C ALA A 22 -12.68 -8.17 17.14
N GLU A 23 -11.52 -7.53 17.21
CA GLU A 23 -10.76 -7.28 18.45
C GLU A 23 -11.28 -6.08 19.26
N GLY A 24 -12.27 -5.35 18.73
CA GLY A 24 -12.85 -4.17 19.36
C GLY A 24 -11.93 -2.95 19.39
N ILE A 25 -10.92 -2.90 18.50
CA ILE A 25 -9.93 -1.82 18.44
C ILE A 25 -10.51 -0.66 17.64
N ARG A 26 -10.43 0.55 18.20
CA ARG A 26 -10.86 1.76 17.48
C ARG A 26 -9.77 2.20 16.50
N TYR A 27 -10.10 2.17 15.22
CA TYR A 27 -9.20 2.59 14.14
C TYR A 27 -9.83 3.66 13.25
N CYS A 28 -8.99 4.40 12.54
CA CYS A 28 -9.36 5.35 11.52
C CYS A 28 -8.46 5.14 10.30
N VAL A 29 -9.03 5.10 9.10
CA VAL A 29 -8.27 4.97 7.85
C VAL A 29 -8.06 6.35 7.28
N PHE A 30 -6.84 6.86 7.37
CA PHE A 30 -6.45 8.08 6.71
C PHE A 30 -6.43 7.87 5.19
N ASN A 31 -6.98 8.83 4.47
CA ASN A 31 -7.06 8.85 3.01
C ASN A 31 -7.92 7.73 2.37
N ASP A 32 -8.88 7.17 3.11
CA ASP A 32 -9.72 6.06 2.63
C ASP A 32 -10.51 6.39 1.35
N HIS A 33 -10.99 7.62 1.24
CA HIS A 33 -11.83 8.06 0.12
C HIS A 33 -11.02 8.57 -1.09
N PHE A 34 -9.80 9.07 -0.87
CA PHE A 34 -9.00 9.71 -1.92
C PHE A 34 -7.91 8.81 -2.49
N GLY A 35 -7.45 7.81 -1.74
CA GLY A 35 -6.35 6.92 -2.15
C GLY A 35 -6.65 6.04 -3.37
N SER A 36 -7.92 5.87 -3.72
CA SER A 36 -8.37 5.04 -4.85
C SER A 36 -8.95 5.83 -6.05
N MET A 37 -9.19 7.14 -5.90
CA MET A 37 -9.90 7.93 -6.94
C MET A 37 -9.03 8.35 -8.13
N ARG A 38 -7.70 8.35 -8.02
CA ARG A 38 -6.81 8.81 -9.10
C ARG A 38 -5.70 7.80 -9.38
N VAL A 39 -5.60 7.40 -10.65
CA VAL A 39 -4.48 6.60 -11.15
C VAL A 39 -3.22 7.46 -11.07
N GLY A 40 -2.27 7.11 -10.20
CA GLY A 40 -1.05 7.88 -9.97
C GLY A 40 -0.10 7.20 -8.99
N PRO A 41 1.15 7.68 -8.86
CA PRO A 41 2.12 7.13 -7.93
C PRO A 41 1.62 7.27 -6.49
N GLN A 42 1.64 6.17 -5.73
CA GLN A 42 1.33 6.16 -4.31
C GLN A 42 2.54 6.64 -3.51
N ILE A 43 2.36 7.70 -2.74
CA ILE A 43 3.34 8.36 -1.87
C ILE A 43 2.78 8.25 -0.44
N ASP A 44 3.57 7.65 0.46
CA ASP A 44 3.16 7.26 1.82
C ASP A 44 2.56 8.40 2.66
N LEU A 45 2.92 9.66 2.37
CA LEU A 45 2.48 10.85 3.13
C LEU A 45 1.37 11.68 2.47
N LEU A 46 1.02 11.39 1.20
CA LEU A 46 0.16 12.26 0.40
C LEU A 46 -1.12 11.56 -0.05
N ASN A 47 -1.02 10.32 -0.53
CA ASN A 47 -2.18 9.62 -1.10
C ASN A 47 -2.27 8.13 -0.72
N LYS A 48 -1.36 7.61 0.11
CA LYS A 48 -1.47 6.23 0.57
C LYS A 48 -2.45 6.10 1.72
N LYS A 49 -3.34 5.10 1.64
CA LYS A 49 -4.24 4.75 2.75
C LYS A 49 -3.40 4.31 3.95
N THR A 50 -3.69 4.85 5.12
CA THR A 50 -2.92 4.57 6.34
C THR A 50 -3.86 4.31 7.51
N ILE A 51 -3.66 3.20 8.20
CA ILE A 51 -4.42 2.82 9.37
C ILE A 51 -3.83 3.52 10.59
N MET A 52 -4.67 4.27 11.28
CA MET A 52 -4.36 4.99 12.50
C MET A 52 -5.17 4.41 13.66
N VAL A 53 -4.56 4.29 14.84
CA VAL A 53 -5.23 3.81 16.06
C VAL A 53 -5.02 4.77 17.23
N ALA A 54 -5.78 4.58 18.30
CA ALA A 54 -5.58 5.32 19.53
C ALA A 54 -4.23 4.91 20.18
N PRO A 55 -3.51 5.82 20.87
CA PRO A 55 -2.21 5.51 21.45
C PRO A 55 -2.22 4.29 22.39
N GLU A 56 -3.35 4.07 23.06
CA GLU A 56 -3.56 2.99 24.02
C GLU A 56 -3.59 1.62 23.33
N ASP A 57 -4.04 1.57 22.07
CA ASP A 57 -4.19 0.34 21.28
C ASP A 57 -2.98 0.09 20.35
N LEU A 58 -1.97 0.95 20.38
CA LEU A 58 -0.86 0.92 19.43
C LEU A 58 -0.05 -0.38 19.50
N GLU A 59 0.33 -0.82 20.69
CA GLU A 59 1.15 -2.03 20.85
C GLU A 59 0.39 -3.28 20.42
N ARG A 60 -0.87 -3.38 20.84
CA ARG A 60 -1.76 -4.48 20.47
C ARG A 60 -1.97 -4.54 18.95
N THR A 61 -2.25 -3.39 18.34
CA THR A 61 -2.43 -3.28 16.89
C THR A 61 -1.15 -3.67 16.14
N ARG A 62 0.03 -3.22 16.60
CA ARG A 62 1.32 -3.60 16.00
C ARG A 62 1.54 -5.12 16.04
N HIS A 63 1.23 -5.75 17.16
CA HIS A 63 1.35 -7.20 17.28
C HIS A 63 0.45 -7.93 16.28
N ILE A 64 -0.84 -7.55 16.23
CA ILE A 64 -1.82 -8.12 15.30
C ILE A 64 -1.37 -7.95 13.84
N ILE A 65 -0.98 -6.73 13.45
CA ILE A 65 -0.55 -6.45 12.08
C ILE A 65 0.73 -7.22 11.75
N SER A 66 1.68 -7.34 12.68
CA SER A 66 2.92 -8.10 12.44
C SER A 66 2.64 -9.58 12.18
N ASP A 67 1.70 -10.18 12.90
CA ASP A 67 1.27 -11.57 12.72
C ASP A 67 0.54 -11.74 11.38
N ILE A 68 -0.31 -10.79 11.01
CA ILE A 68 -0.99 -10.78 9.70
C ILE A 68 0.03 -10.67 8.57
N VAL A 69 0.95 -9.70 8.60
CA VAL A 69 1.95 -9.53 7.54
C VAL A 69 2.84 -10.77 7.44
N ALA A 70 3.17 -11.41 8.56
CA ALA A 70 3.91 -12.67 8.57
C ALA A 70 3.13 -13.84 7.94
N ARG A 71 1.81 -13.93 8.17
CA ARG A 71 0.93 -14.98 7.62
C ARG A 71 0.46 -14.71 6.19
N SER A 72 0.29 -13.45 5.85
CA SER A 72 -0.17 -12.95 4.56
C SER A 72 0.96 -12.78 3.57
N ALA A 73 2.22 -12.95 3.98
CA ALA A 73 3.33 -13.11 3.04
C ALA A 73 3.12 -14.43 2.26
N PRO A 74 2.59 -14.39 1.02
CA PRO A 74 2.64 -15.56 0.17
C PRO A 74 4.12 -15.76 -0.17
N ALA A 75 4.53 -17.00 -0.39
CA ALA A 75 5.87 -17.32 -0.88
C ALA A 75 6.23 -16.38 -2.04
N ALA A 76 7.21 -15.50 -1.81
CA ALA A 76 7.85 -14.61 -2.78
C ALA A 76 7.08 -14.48 -4.11
N ASP A 77 5.95 -13.76 -4.11
CA ASP A 77 5.43 -13.33 -5.40
C ASP A 77 6.44 -12.32 -5.93
N ASP A 78 7.01 -12.65 -7.08
CA ASP A 78 8.03 -11.90 -7.79
C ASP A 78 7.61 -10.44 -7.80
N SER A 79 8.10 -9.65 -6.83
CA SER A 79 8.24 -8.22 -6.98
C SER A 79 8.93 -8.07 -8.32
N GLU A 80 8.14 -7.70 -9.33
CA GLU A 80 8.57 -7.63 -10.70
C GLU A 80 9.96 -7.02 -10.65
N ARG A 81 10.97 -7.82 -11.00
CA ARG A 81 12.31 -7.30 -11.25
C ARG A 81 12.09 -6.30 -12.36
N TYR A 82 11.83 -5.06 -12.00
CA TYR A 82 11.91 -3.92 -12.89
C TYR A 82 13.35 -3.93 -13.32
N SER A 83 13.57 -4.62 -14.44
CA SER A 83 14.86 -4.76 -15.07
C SER A 83 15.41 -3.35 -15.18
N LEU A 84 16.66 -3.14 -14.77
CA LEU A 84 17.29 -1.83 -14.73
C LEU A 84 17.13 -1.07 -16.06
N GLY A 85 17.00 -1.80 -17.17
CA GLY A 85 16.66 -1.25 -18.49
C GLY A 85 15.28 -0.59 -18.59
N GLN A 86 14.25 -1.10 -17.90
CA GLN A 86 12.94 -0.47 -17.83
C GLN A 86 12.98 0.83 -17.03
N LYS A 87 13.74 0.89 -15.92
CA LYS A 87 13.96 2.14 -15.17
C LYS A 87 14.70 3.19 -16.00
N ILE A 88 15.79 2.81 -16.67
CA ILE A 88 16.56 3.72 -17.54
C ILE A 88 15.69 4.23 -18.69
N ARG A 89 14.94 3.33 -19.36
CA ARG A 89 14.03 3.72 -20.43
C ARG A 89 12.96 4.70 -19.95
N MET A 90 12.42 4.50 -18.76
CA MET A 90 11.41 5.38 -18.16
C MET A 90 11.98 6.78 -17.88
N VAL A 91 13.22 6.87 -17.40
CA VAL A 91 13.93 8.15 -17.21
C VAL A 91 14.19 8.84 -18.55
N VAL A 92 14.68 8.12 -19.56
CA VAL A 92 14.92 8.64 -20.91
C VAL A 92 13.62 9.15 -21.55
N GLN A 93 12.54 8.38 -21.47
CA GLN A 93 11.23 8.80 -22.01
C GLN A 93 10.67 10.03 -21.30
N THR A 94 10.87 10.14 -19.98
CA THR A 94 10.43 11.33 -19.21
C THR A 94 11.19 12.58 -19.64
N LEU A 95 12.50 12.45 -19.89
CA LEU A 95 13.37 13.53 -20.37
C LEU A 95 13.03 13.98 -21.79
N PHE A 96 12.70 13.05 -22.70
CA PHE A 96 12.47 13.38 -24.11
C PHE A 96 11.01 13.72 -24.45
N PHE A 97 10.03 13.08 -23.81
CA PHE A 97 8.63 13.18 -24.24
C PHE A 97 7.73 13.96 -23.29
N GLY A 98 8.22 14.40 -22.13
CA GLY A 98 7.50 15.32 -21.23
C GLY A 98 6.12 14.84 -20.73
N TRP A 99 5.74 13.60 -21.03
CA TRP A 99 4.39 13.09 -20.79
C TRP A 99 4.42 11.62 -20.36
N PHE A 100 3.76 11.33 -19.23
CA PHE A 100 3.94 10.14 -18.42
C PHE A 100 2.80 9.14 -18.69
N ILE A 101 2.96 8.23 -19.66
CA ILE A 101 2.00 7.13 -19.90
C ILE A 101 2.75 5.79 -19.88
N PRO A 102 2.59 4.95 -18.83
CA PRO A 102 3.17 3.61 -18.80
C PRO A 102 2.35 2.64 -19.68
N GLU A 103 2.98 2.08 -20.71
CA GLU A 103 2.39 1.03 -21.54
C GLU A 103 2.52 -0.33 -20.80
N ARG A 104 1.40 -0.87 -20.29
CA ARG A 104 1.33 -2.26 -19.80
C ARG A 104 1.30 -3.21 -20.98
N LYS A 105 2.43 -3.84 -21.30
CA LYS A 105 2.46 -4.93 -22.27
C LYS A 105 1.88 -6.20 -21.65
N HIS A 106 0.62 -6.51 -21.97
CA HIS A 106 0.07 -7.84 -21.76
C HIS A 106 0.88 -8.83 -22.61
N ARG A 107 1.66 -9.71 -21.96
CA ARG A 107 2.19 -10.91 -22.62
C ARG A 107 1.02 -11.85 -22.85
N LYS A 108 0.75 -12.19 -24.12
CA LYS A 108 -0.04 -13.36 -24.50
C LYS A 108 0.77 -14.63 -24.22
#